data_AF-A0A8H3ZXP0-F1
#
_entry.id   AF-A0A8H3ZXP0-F1
#
_cell.length_a   1.000
_cell.length_b   1.000
_cell.length_c   1.000
_cell.angle_alpha   90.00
_cell.angle_beta   90.00
_cell.angle_gamma   90.00
#
_symmetry.space_group_name_H-M   'P 1'
#
loop_
_entity.id
_entity.type
_entity.pdbx_description
1 polymer ?
#
loop_
_entity_poly.entity_id
_entity_poly.type
_entity_poly.pdbx_seq_one_letter_code
_entity_poly.pdbx_strand_id
1 'polypeptide(L)'
;MWLSALVLSWGTVMTLMGVVKDSQGMVICRVCLGLCEAGFFPGAVYIVSTWYPRHELQQRLAIFYTASVFSGALSGLLAFAIARMDGVRGIEGWRWIFLLEGTVTIAAGAGMPFLILDTPEKAKWLTEDDQRFIDVRLRLSGVRSGTQEGDKLSWRLLLDTLLDWKIGLGILLAWADSVPNAAFKFTMPQIIKQLGFSTEKAQLLTIPPYFCGGISAWLTGRFSDRFSWRMPFIIGPMTILAVALGILFHFSSDVANNVPAMYVSVILAQIGIYPLLPGITAWIGNNLALSWKRSIGIAWLLAAGNLGSLIGTNVFLDKEGPKYPTGYGTSLGIICLGLISAVLLEFLLWRLNNKKSKLSQHEVRERYSQEQLDGMGEKSPLYQYTL
;
A
#
# COMPACT_ATOMS: atom_id res chain seq x y z
N MET A 1 1.94 5.37 -23.14
CA MET A 1 2.29 6.83 -23.22
C MET A 1 1.81 7.66 -22.03
N TRP A 2 0.57 7.48 -21.56
CA TRP A 2 0.01 8.22 -20.41
C TRP A 2 0.88 8.17 -19.13
N LEU A 3 1.35 6.98 -18.75
CA LEU A 3 2.19 6.81 -17.54
C LEU A 3 3.51 7.60 -17.61
N SER A 4 4.15 7.61 -18.79
CA SER A 4 5.39 8.38 -19.01
C SER A 4 5.14 9.89 -18.88
N ALA A 5 4.02 10.41 -19.40
CA ALA A 5 3.66 11.82 -19.25
C ALA A 5 3.44 12.20 -17.78
N LEU A 6 2.83 11.32 -16.97
CA LEU A 6 2.68 11.53 -15.53
C LEU A 6 4.03 11.57 -14.82
N VAL A 7 4.94 10.62 -15.10
CA VAL A 7 6.28 10.57 -14.48
C VAL A 7 7.14 11.76 -14.89
N LEU A 8 7.08 12.19 -16.15
CA LEU A 8 7.74 13.41 -16.62
C LEU A 8 7.23 14.66 -15.92
N SER A 9 5.90 14.79 -15.79
CA SER A 9 5.27 15.93 -15.11
C SER A 9 5.62 15.93 -13.62
N TRP A 10 5.57 14.76 -12.98
CA TRP A 10 5.95 14.55 -11.59
C TRP A 10 7.42 14.94 -11.33
N GLY A 11 8.36 14.42 -12.12
CA GLY A 11 9.78 14.76 -12.00
C GLY A 11 10.07 16.24 -12.27
N THR A 12 9.34 16.85 -13.21
CA THR A 12 9.46 18.28 -13.51
C THR A 12 9.01 19.13 -12.32
N VAL A 13 7.85 18.85 -11.74
CA VAL A 13 7.34 19.56 -10.55
C VAL A 13 8.28 19.37 -9.36
N MET A 14 8.81 18.15 -9.15
CA MET A 14 9.78 17.87 -8.10
C MET A 14 11.07 18.70 -8.28
N THR A 15 11.59 18.80 -9.51
CA THR A 15 12.77 19.62 -9.81
C THR A 15 12.49 21.10 -9.54
N LEU A 16 11.30 21.59 -9.92
CA LEU A 16 10.89 22.97 -9.67
C LEU A 16 10.83 23.30 -8.16
N MET A 17 10.43 22.34 -7.30
CA MET A 17 10.42 22.54 -5.85
C MET A 17 11.81 22.90 -5.27
N GLY A 18 12.89 22.40 -5.87
CA GLY A 18 14.26 22.75 -5.46
C GLY A 18 14.68 24.19 -5.78
N VAL A 19 13.96 24.86 -6.71
CA VAL A 19 14.27 26.22 -7.19
C VAL A 19 13.36 27.27 -6.56
N VAL A 20 12.19 26.87 -6.06
CA VAL A 20 11.23 27.76 -5.42
C VAL A 20 11.85 28.51 -4.24
N LYS A 21 11.57 29.81 -4.16
CA LYS A 21 12.04 30.70 -3.08
C LYS A 21 10.93 31.13 -2.12
N ASP A 22 9.67 31.02 -2.55
CA ASP A 22 8.50 31.51 -1.81
C ASP A 22 7.65 30.37 -1.25
N SER A 23 7.11 30.56 -0.05
CA SER A 23 6.24 29.56 0.60
C SER A 23 4.99 29.25 -0.25
N GLN A 24 4.41 30.24 -0.94
CA GLN A 24 3.25 30.04 -1.81
C GLN A 24 3.61 29.15 -3.01
N GLY A 25 4.78 29.38 -3.62
CA GLY A 25 5.28 28.54 -4.72
C GLY A 25 5.46 27.08 -4.29
N MET A 26 5.88 26.85 -3.04
CA MET A 26 6.09 25.50 -2.53
C MET A 26 4.77 24.75 -2.33
N VAL A 27 3.72 25.45 -1.88
CA VAL A 27 2.37 24.90 -1.75
C VAL A 27 1.79 24.57 -3.13
N ILE A 28 1.91 25.47 -4.11
CA ILE A 28 1.43 25.24 -5.48
C ILE A 28 2.13 24.00 -6.07
N CYS A 29 3.45 23.92 -5.94
CA CYS A 29 4.20 22.76 -6.42
C CYS A 29 3.74 21.46 -5.74
N ARG A 30 3.44 21.47 -4.44
CA ARG A 30 2.90 20.29 -3.74
C ARG A 30 1.54 19.85 -4.28
N VAL A 31 0.64 20.79 -4.58
CA VAL A 31 -0.67 20.46 -5.17
C VAL A 31 -0.50 19.85 -6.56
N CYS A 32 0.34 20.47 -7.40
CA CYS A 32 0.64 19.93 -8.73
C CYS A 32 1.32 18.55 -8.66
N LEU A 33 2.20 18.34 -7.68
CA LEU A 33 2.87 17.05 -7.45
C LEU A 33 1.83 15.96 -7.18
N GLY A 34 0.91 16.20 -6.25
CA GLY A 34 -0.16 15.26 -5.91
C GLY A 34 -1.09 14.95 -7.10
N LEU A 35 -1.43 15.96 -7.91
CA LEU A 35 -2.22 15.76 -9.13
C LEU A 35 -1.48 14.89 -10.17
N CYS A 36 -0.17 15.09 -10.34
CA CYS A 36 0.63 14.27 -11.27
C CYS A 36 0.84 12.85 -10.76
N GLU A 37 1.02 12.67 -9.44
CA GLU A 37 1.28 11.37 -8.82
C GLU A 37 0.03 10.49 -8.72
N ALA A 38 -1.16 11.08 -8.54
CA ALA A 38 -2.40 10.34 -8.29
C ALA A 38 -2.73 9.27 -9.35
N GLY A 39 -2.36 9.51 -10.61
CA GLY A 39 -2.60 8.58 -11.72
C GLY A 39 -1.55 7.48 -11.85
N PHE A 40 -0.40 7.59 -11.17
CA PHE A 40 0.73 6.67 -11.35
C PHE A 40 0.41 5.26 -10.86
N PHE A 41 -0.03 5.14 -9.60
CA PHE A 41 -0.32 3.85 -8.99
C PHE A 41 -1.41 3.05 -9.75
N PRO A 42 -2.61 3.61 -10.02
CA PRO A 42 -3.63 2.89 -10.80
C PRO A 42 -3.17 2.62 -12.24
N GLY A 43 -2.39 3.52 -12.85
CA GLY A 43 -1.81 3.31 -14.18
C GLY A 43 -0.82 2.15 -14.22
N ALA A 44 0.05 2.03 -13.22
CA ALA A 44 1.00 0.92 -13.10
C ALA A 44 0.27 -0.41 -12.91
N VAL A 45 -0.74 -0.46 -12.02
CA VAL A 45 -1.56 -1.66 -11.79
C VAL A 45 -2.28 -2.08 -13.08
N TYR A 46 -2.80 -1.13 -13.86
CA TYR A 46 -3.46 -1.41 -15.13
C TYR A 46 -2.50 -2.03 -16.16
N ILE A 47 -1.28 -1.51 -16.30
CA ILE A 47 -0.31 -2.10 -17.23
C ILE A 47 0.06 -3.52 -16.79
N VAL A 48 0.24 -3.78 -15.50
CA VAL A 48 0.51 -5.15 -15.05
C VAL A 48 -0.68 -6.08 -15.31
N SER A 49 -1.92 -5.59 -15.16
CA SER A 49 -3.12 -6.40 -15.40
C SER A 49 -3.38 -6.72 -16.88
N THR A 50 -2.85 -5.93 -17.83
CA THR A 50 -2.93 -6.25 -19.27
C THR A 50 -1.91 -7.28 -19.71
N TRP A 51 -0.81 -7.45 -18.97
CA TRP A 51 0.28 -8.37 -19.31
C TRP A 51 0.16 -9.75 -18.64
N TYR A 52 -0.59 -9.87 -17.54
CA TYR A 52 -0.63 -11.09 -16.74
C TYR A 52 -2.06 -11.60 -16.48
N PRO A 53 -2.26 -12.93 -16.45
CA PRO A 53 -3.50 -13.54 -15.99
C PRO A 53 -3.85 -13.17 -14.54
N ARG A 54 -5.14 -13.12 -14.22
CA ARG A 54 -5.66 -12.71 -12.90
C ARG A 54 -5.06 -13.50 -11.72
N HIS A 55 -4.77 -14.78 -11.89
CA HIS A 55 -4.21 -15.64 -10.83
C HIS A 55 -2.72 -15.39 -10.56
N GLU A 56 -1.99 -14.74 -11.48
CA GLU A 56 -0.58 -14.38 -11.29
C GLU A 56 -0.39 -12.90 -10.91
N LEU A 57 -1.40 -12.07 -11.16
CA LEU A 57 -1.37 -10.63 -10.95
C LEU A 57 -0.98 -10.24 -9.52
N GLN A 58 -1.49 -10.95 -8.50
CA GLN A 58 -1.20 -10.67 -7.09
C GLN A 58 0.31 -10.75 -6.78
N GLN A 59 1.01 -11.77 -7.30
CA GLN A 59 2.44 -11.92 -7.06
C GLN A 59 3.24 -10.81 -7.77
N ARG A 60 2.80 -10.39 -8.96
CA ARG A 60 3.44 -9.28 -9.70
C ARG A 60 3.25 -7.94 -9.00
N LEU A 61 2.07 -7.69 -8.46
CA LEU A 61 1.81 -6.51 -7.63
C LEU A 61 2.63 -6.55 -6.33
N ALA A 62 2.81 -7.71 -5.71
CA ALA A 62 3.68 -7.84 -4.54
C ALA A 62 5.14 -7.47 -4.87
N ILE A 63 5.67 -7.89 -6.04
CA ILE A 63 6.99 -7.48 -6.52
C ILE A 63 7.07 -5.96 -6.70
N PHE A 64 6.03 -5.35 -7.28
CA PHE A 64 5.93 -3.90 -7.42
C PHE A 64 5.94 -3.18 -6.05
N TYR A 65 5.21 -3.71 -5.06
CA TYR A 65 5.22 -3.18 -3.70
C TYR A 65 6.58 -3.35 -2.99
N THR A 66 7.34 -4.43 -3.24
CA THR A 66 8.71 -4.54 -2.69
C THR A 66 9.63 -3.43 -3.18
N ALA A 67 9.44 -2.91 -4.39
CA ALA A 67 10.20 -1.76 -4.86
C ALA A 67 9.98 -0.52 -3.98
N SER A 68 8.78 -0.35 -3.40
CA SER A 68 8.49 0.71 -2.42
C SER A 68 9.30 0.55 -1.13
N VAL A 69 9.47 -0.69 -0.66
CA VAL A 69 10.30 -0.99 0.52
C VAL A 69 11.77 -0.66 0.26
N PHE A 70 12.30 -1.09 -0.88
CA PHE A 70 13.68 -0.77 -1.29
C PHE A 70 13.87 0.73 -1.48
N SER A 71 12.88 1.42 -2.04
CA SER A 71 12.89 2.88 -2.17
C SER A 71 13.01 3.58 -0.81
N GLY A 72 12.31 3.10 0.22
CA GLY A 72 12.42 3.64 1.58
C GLY A 72 13.83 3.49 2.16
N ALA A 73 14.44 2.32 2.01
CA ALA A 73 15.81 2.05 2.44
C ALA A 73 16.85 2.89 1.67
N LEU A 74 16.70 2.99 0.35
CA LEU A 74 17.62 3.75 -0.51
C LEU A 74 17.45 5.27 -0.33
N SER A 75 16.25 5.75 -0.04
CA SER A 75 15.99 7.17 0.20
C SER A 75 16.78 7.72 1.39
N GLY A 76 16.86 6.97 2.50
CA GLY A 76 17.70 7.36 3.65
C GLY A 76 19.19 7.43 3.30
N LEU A 77 19.68 6.51 2.47
CA LEU A 77 21.07 6.48 2.00
C LEU A 77 21.38 7.64 1.04
N LEU A 78 20.49 7.91 0.09
CA LEU A 78 20.60 9.03 -0.85
C LEU A 78 20.55 10.36 -0.10
N ALA A 79 19.61 10.52 0.84
CA ALA A 79 19.52 11.70 1.69
C ALA A 79 20.82 11.92 2.49
N PHE A 80 21.41 10.85 3.05
CA PHE A 80 22.71 10.92 3.72
C PHE A 80 23.84 11.38 2.79
N ALA A 81 23.92 10.82 1.57
CA ALA A 81 24.96 11.18 0.60
C ALA A 81 24.81 12.63 0.11
N ILE A 82 23.58 13.05 -0.21
CA ILE A 82 23.26 14.38 -0.75
C ILE A 82 23.34 15.45 0.33
N ALA A 83 23.09 15.13 1.61
CA ALA A 83 23.25 16.08 2.71
C ALA A 83 24.69 16.65 2.80
N ARG A 84 25.70 15.94 2.28
CA ARG A 84 27.09 16.41 2.21
C ARG A 84 27.33 17.47 1.12
N MET A 85 26.35 17.71 0.25
CA MET A 85 26.39 18.76 -0.77
C MET A 85 25.88 20.11 -0.27
N ASP A 86 25.69 20.27 1.04
CA ASP A 86 25.28 21.53 1.63
C ASP A 86 26.32 22.64 1.33
N GLY A 87 25.83 23.79 0.84
CA GLY A 87 26.67 24.91 0.43
C GLY A 87 27.32 24.78 -0.96
N VAL A 88 27.19 23.63 -1.64
CA VAL A 88 27.68 23.47 -3.01
C VAL A 88 26.88 24.41 -3.93
N ARG A 89 27.60 25.31 -4.61
CA ARG A 89 27.03 26.39 -5.45
C ARG A 89 26.10 27.36 -4.70
N GLY A 90 26.25 27.47 -3.37
CA GLY A 90 25.41 28.34 -2.53
C GLY A 90 23.97 27.84 -2.37
N ILE A 91 23.71 26.55 -2.62
CA ILE A 91 22.40 25.91 -2.50
C ILE A 91 22.40 25.04 -1.25
N GLU A 92 21.31 25.11 -0.48
CA GLU A 92 21.09 24.30 0.72
C GLU A 92 20.97 22.80 0.36
N GLY A 93 21.56 21.92 1.16
CA GLY A 93 21.63 20.48 0.88
C GLY A 93 20.27 19.80 0.63
N TRP A 94 19.19 20.26 1.27
CA TRP A 94 17.85 19.70 1.05
C TRP A 94 17.28 20.02 -0.34
N ARG A 95 17.68 21.14 -0.97
CA ARG A 95 17.24 21.50 -2.33
C ARG A 95 17.90 20.61 -3.38
N TRP A 96 19.13 20.17 -3.12
CA TRP A 96 19.83 19.21 -3.98
C TRP A 96 19.11 17.88 -4.08
N ILE A 97 18.41 17.45 -3.02
CA ILE A 97 17.58 16.23 -3.03
C ILE A 97 16.50 16.36 -4.12
N PHE A 98 15.72 17.44 -4.09
CA PHE A 98 14.66 17.69 -5.08
C PHE A 98 15.19 17.83 -6.50
N LEU A 99 16.34 18.50 -6.69
CA LEU A 99 16.96 18.68 -8.01
C LEU A 99 17.46 17.35 -8.60
N LEU A 100 18.19 16.56 -7.81
CA LEU A 100 18.78 15.31 -8.29
C LEU A 100 17.71 14.23 -8.49
N GLU A 101 16.86 14.00 -7.50
CA GLU A 101 15.79 12.99 -7.60
C GLU A 101 14.79 13.36 -8.70
N GLY A 102 14.44 14.65 -8.82
CA GLY A 102 13.58 15.15 -9.89
C GLY A 102 14.18 14.93 -11.27
N THR A 103 15.47 15.26 -11.46
CA THR A 103 16.16 15.08 -12.75
C THR A 103 16.27 13.61 -13.15
N VAL A 104 16.61 12.73 -12.20
CA VAL A 104 16.65 11.27 -12.46
C VAL A 104 15.26 10.74 -12.81
N THR A 105 14.21 11.25 -12.14
CA THR A 105 12.82 10.89 -12.44
C THR A 105 12.39 11.33 -13.84
N ILE A 106 12.79 12.53 -14.27
CA ILE A 106 12.55 13.01 -15.65
C ILE A 106 13.25 12.10 -16.66
N ALA A 107 14.51 11.75 -16.43
CA ALA A 107 15.26 10.86 -17.31
C ALA A 107 14.59 9.47 -17.41
N ALA A 108 14.15 8.91 -16.27
CA ALA A 108 13.38 7.66 -16.24
C ALA A 108 12.05 7.79 -17.00
N GLY A 109 11.31 8.88 -16.79
CA GLY A 109 10.07 9.18 -17.49
C GLY A 109 10.24 9.32 -19.01
N ALA A 110 11.36 9.88 -19.47
CA ALA A 110 11.71 9.99 -20.89
C ALA A 110 12.09 8.63 -21.50
N GLY A 111 12.66 7.72 -20.70
CA GLY A 111 12.98 6.35 -21.10
C GLY A 111 11.79 5.39 -21.09
N MET A 112 10.76 5.66 -20.28
CA MET A 112 9.57 4.80 -20.13
C MET A 112 8.86 4.42 -21.44
N PRO A 113 8.66 5.31 -22.43
CA PRO A 113 8.01 4.95 -23.70
C PRO A 113 8.74 3.86 -24.48
N PHE A 114 10.05 3.70 -24.26
CA PHE A 114 10.88 2.69 -24.91
C PHE A 114 10.93 1.37 -24.13
N LEU A 115 10.79 1.44 -22.80
CA LEU A 115 10.90 0.29 -21.90
C LEU A 115 9.54 -0.34 -21.54
N ILE A 116 8.51 0.48 -21.36
CA ILE A 116 7.17 0.05 -20.93
C ILE A 116 6.23 0.10 -22.12
N LEU A 117 5.87 -1.08 -22.60
CA LEU A 117 4.94 -1.26 -23.70
C LEU A 117 3.54 -1.50 -23.16
N ASP A 118 2.56 -0.73 -23.63
CA ASP A 118 1.19 -0.74 -23.09
C ASP A 118 0.49 -2.12 -23.28
N THR A 119 0.91 -2.90 -24.27
CA THR A 119 0.33 -4.23 -24.59
C THR A 119 1.41 -5.18 -25.13
N PRO A 120 1.24 -6.51 -24.92
CA PRO A 120 2.15 -7.53 -25.46
C PRO A 120 2.26 -7.48 -26.99
N GLU A 121 1.19 -7.09 -27.69
CA GLU A 121 1.14 -6.97 -29.16
C GLU A 121 2.06 -5.87 -29.72
N LYS A 122 2.38 -4.86 -28.91
CA LYS A 122 3.29 -3.78 -29.30
C LYS A 122 4.75 -4.12 -29.01
N ALA A 123 5.01 -5.28 -28.39
CA ALA A 123 6.33 -5.64 -27.93
C ALA A 123 7.22 -6.19 -29.05
N LYS A 124 8.08 -5.31 -29.57
CA LYS A 124 9.04 -5.64 -30.65
C LYS A 124 10.09 -6.68 -30.27
N TRP A 125 10.25 -6.99 -28.99
CA TRP A 125 11.22 -7.97 -28.48
C TRP A 125 10.62 -9.38 -28.35
N LEU A 126 9.31 -9.54 -28.52
CA LEU A 126 8.62 -10.83 -28.49
C LEU A 126 8.46 -11.37 -29.93
N THR A 127 8.71 -12.66 -30.11
CA THR A 127 8.45 -13.38 -31.36
C THR A 127 6.94 -13.44 -31.63
N GLU A 128 6.50 -13.55 -32.88
CA GLU A 128 5.08 -13.64 -33.24
C GLU A 128 4.38 -14.80 -32.53
N ASP A 129 5.06 -15.95 -32.38
CA ASP A 129 4.55 -17.12 -31.65
C ASP A 129 4.38 -16.84 -30.14
N ASP A 130 5.30 -16.10 -29.53
CA ASP A 130 5.21 -15.73 -28.11
C ASP A 130 4.07 -14.73 -27.87
N GLN A 131 3.91 -13.76 -28.77
CA GLN A 131 2.79 -12.82 -28.72
C GLN A 131 1.45 -13.54 -28.83
N ARG A 132 1.36 -14.51 -29.75
CA ARG A 132 0.17 -15.35 -29.93
C ARG A 132 -0.10 -16.21 -28.70
N PHE A 133 0.93 -16.81 -28.11
CA PHE A 133 0.83 -17.56 -26.87
C PHE A 133 0.29 -16.70 -25.73
N ILE A 134 0.82 -15.49 -25.54
CA ILE A 134 0.36 -14.54 -24.52
C ILE A 134 -1.09 -14.13 -24.76
N ASP A 135 -1.47 -13.81 -26.00
CA ASP A 135 -2.86 -13.43 -26.34
C ASP A 135 -3.84 -14.58 -26.04
N VAL A 136 -3.54 -15.79 -26.49
CA VAL A 136 -4.36 -16.98 -26.22
C VAL A 136 -4.48 -17.22 -24.70
N ARG A 137 -3.38 -17.10 -23.97
CA ARG A 137 -3.36 -17.23 -22.51
C ARG A 137 -4.23 -16.18 -21.82
N LEU A 138 -4.14 -14.92 -22.25
CA LEU A 138 -4.94 -13.82 -21.71
C LEU A 138 -6.44 -13.99 -22.00
N ARG A 139 -6.80 -14.46 -23.21
CA ARG A 139 -8.19 -14.78 -23.58
C ARG A 139 -8.75 -15.94 -22.75
N LEU A 140 -8.00 -17.03 -22.61
CA LEU A 140 -8.39 -18.19 -21.79
C LEU A 140 -8.58 -17.82 -20.31
N SER A 141 -7.81 -16.86 -19.81
CA SER A 141 -7.93 -16.37 -18.43
C SER A 141 -9.08 -15.37 -18.20
N GLY A 142 -9.86 -15.04 -19.24
CA GLY A 142 -10.96 -14.08 -19.16
C GLY A 142 -10.51 -12.62 -18.95
N VAL A 143 -9.23 -12.32 -19.13
CA VAL A 143 -8.70 -10.94 -19.13
C VAL A 143 -9.04 -10.23 -20.45
N ARG A 144 -9.03 -10.99 -21.55
CA ARG A 144 -9.52 -10.58 -22.88
C ARG A 144 -10.71 -11.46 -23.28
N SER A 145 -11.86 -11.32 -22.63
CA SER A 145 -13.08 -11.93 -23.18
C SER A 145 -13.64 -11.04 -24.28
N GLY A 146 -14.04 -11.62 -25.41
CA GLY A 146 -14.71 -10.91 -26.52
C GLY A 146 -16.13 -10.44 -26.16
N THR A 147 -16.60 -10.74 -24.95
CA THR A 147 -17.73 -10.05 -24.36
C THR A 147 -17.28 -8.65 -23.99
N GLN A 148 -17.71 -7.66 -24.77
CA GLN A 148 -17.93 -6.33 -24.22
C GLN A 148 -18.77 -6.55 -22.94
N GLU A 149 -18.15 -6.54 -21.76
CA GLU A 149 -18.86 -6.30 -20.51
C GLU A 149 -19.33 -4.85 -20.58
N GLY A 150 -20.35 -4.64 -21.43
CA GLY A 150 -21.10 -3.41 -21.60
C GLY A 150 -22.08 -3.20 -20.46
N ASP A 151 -21.72 -3.60 -19.25
CA ASP A 151 -22.43 -3.13 -18.06
C ASP A 151 -22.02 -1.68 -17.87
N LYS A 152 -22.85 -0.78 -18.42
CA LYS A 152 -22.83 0.64 -18.08
C LYS A 152 -22.69 0.72 -16.57
N LEU A 153 -21.58 1.27 -16.07
CA LEU A 153 -21.30 1.46 -14.66
C LEU A 153 -22.52 2.12 -14.02
N SER A 154 -23.35 1.33 -13.35
CA SER A 154 -24.56 1.89 -12.76
C SER A 154 -24.14 2.58 -11.47
N TRP A 155 -24.52 3.84 -11.33
CA TRP A 155 -24.22 4.62 -10.13
C TRP A 155 -24.68 3.90 -8.85
N ARG A 156 -25.80 3.18 -8.94
CA ARG A 156 -26.30 2.33 -7.84
C ARG A 156 -25.31 1.22 -7.46
N LEU A 157 -24.82 0.44 -8.43
CA LEU A 157 -23.84 -0.63 -8.17
C LEU A 157 -22.52 -0.08 -7.62
N LEU A 158 -22.12 1.13 -8.04
CA LEU A 158 -20.96 1.80 -7.50
C LEU A 158 -21.19 2.17 -6.02
N LEU A 159 -22.29 2.84 -5.67
CA LEU A 159 -22.61 3.18 -4.27
C LEU A 159 -22.74 1.94 -3.38
N ASP A 160 -23.42 0.90 -3.87
CA ASP A 160 -23.56 -0.38 -3.17
C ASP A 160 -22.20 -1.04 -2.89
N THR A 161 -21.22 -0.82 -3.78
CA THR A 161 -19.85 -1.29 -3.58
C THR A 161 -19.09 -0.42 -2.58
N LEU A 162 -19.19 0.91 -2.69
CA LEU A 162 -18.50 1.83 -1.78
C LEU A 162 -19.00 1.71 -0.33
N LEU A 163 -20.28 1.42 -0.14
CA LEU A 163 -20.94 1.27 1.16
C LEU A 163 -20.98 -0.18 1.65
N ASP A 164 -20.29 -1.10 0.98
CA ASP A 164 -20.19 -2.48 1.46
C ASP A 164 -19.47 -2.51 2.81
N TRP A 165 -20.13 -3.08 3.82
CA TRP A 165 -19.59 -3.18 5.18
C TRP A 165 -18.22 -3.88 5.24
N LYS A 166 -17.93 -4.82 4.33
CA LYS A 166 -16.61 -5.48 4.24
C LYS A 166 -15.53 -4.48 3.87
N ILE A 167 -15.81 -3.61 2.91
CA ILE A 167 -14.89 -2.55 2.47
C ILE A 167 -14.78 -1.49 3.56
N GLY A 168 -15.88 -1.12 4.23
CA GLY A 168 -15.86 -0.22 5.38
C GLY A 168 -14.95 -0.70 6.52
N LEU A 169 -15.08 -1.97 6.94
CA LEU A 169 -14.16 -2.57 7.92
C LEU A 169 -12.73 -2.66 7.38
N GLY A 170 -12.58 -2.98 6.08
CA GLY A 170 -11.29 -2.93 5.38
C GLY A 170 -10.61 -1.57 5.46
N ILE A 171 -11.36 -0.47 5.32
CA ILE A 171 -10.83 0.90 5.41
C ILE A 171 -10.32 1.18 6.82
N LEU A 172 -11.06 0.77 7.87
CA LEU A 172 -10.59 0.91 9.25
C LEU A 172 -9.32 0.10 9.51
N LEU A 173 -9.22 -1.10 8.93
CA LEU A 173 -7.99 -1.89 8.95
C LEU A 173 -6.84 -1.17 8.22
N ALA A 174 -7.11 -0.58 7.06
CA ALA A 174 -6.13 0.17 6.29
C ALA A 174 -5.67 1.45 7.02
N TRP A 175 -6.50 2.05 7.88
CA TRP A 175 -6.10 3.16 8.76
C TRP A 175 -5.11 2.72 9.84
N ALA A 176 -5.25 1.52 10.37
CA ALA A 176 -4.31 0.96 11.34
C ALA A 176 -2.92 0.64 10.73
N ASP A 177 -2.81 0.55 9.40
CA ASP A 177 -1.53 0.59 8.69
C ASP A 177 -1.10 2.04 8.38
N SER A 178 -1.93 2.77 7.62
CA SER A 178 -1.54 4.05 7.01
C SER A 178 -1.23 5.16 8.01
N VAL A 179 -1.86 5.16 9.19
CA VAL A 179 -1.62 6.15 10.25
C VAL A 179 -0.23 5.93 10.87
N PRO A 180 0.10 4.76 11.48
CA PRO A 180 1.45 4.51 11.97
C PRO A 180 2.50 4.61 10.87
N ASN A 181 2.23 4.06 9.69
CA ASN A 181 3.17 4.08 8.56
C ASN A 181 3.57 5.51 8.17
N ALA A 182 2.58 6.40 7.99
CA ALA A 182 2.84 7.80 7.71
C ALA A 182 3.62 8.47 8.85
N ALA A 183 3.19 8.27 10.10
CA ALA A 183 3.87 8.84 11.25
C ALA A 183 5.35 8.44 11.32
N PHE A 184 5.65 7.14 11.26
CA PHE A 184 7.01 6.62 11.33
C PHE A 184 7.88 7.08 10.16
N LYS A 185 7.34 7.23 8.94
CA LYS A 185 8.12 7.75 7.81
C LYS A 185 8.71 9.14 8.09
N PHE A 186 7.99 10.01 8.79
CA PHE A 186 8.46 11.35 9.13
C PHE A 186 9.28 11.39 10.42
N THR A 187 8.87 10.63 11.44
CA THR A 187 9.46 10.75 12.79
C THR A 187 10.60 9.77 13.06
N MET A 188 10.74 8.69 12.31
CA MET A 188 11.76 7.67 12.58
C MET A 188 13.20 8.23 12.59
N PRO A 189 13.66 9.05 11.63
CA PRO A 189 14.99 9.65 11.71
C PRO A 189 15.15 10.56 12.93
N GLN A 190 14.08 11.26 13.34
CA GLN A 190 14.09 12.11 14.53
C GLN A 190 14.17 11.28 15.81
N ILE A 191 13.41 10.18 15.91
CA ILE A 191 13.46 9.24 17.03
C ILE A 191 14.88 8.69 17.16
N ILE A 192 15.50 8.25 16.06
CA ILE A 192 16.87 7.72 16.09
C ILE A 192 17.88 8.82 16.48
N LYS A 193 17.69 10.07 16.02
CA LYS A 193 18.53 11.20 16.45
C LYS A 193 18.41 11.45 17.96
N GLN A 194 17.21 11.33 18.53
CA GLN A 194 16.99 11.46 19.98
C GLN A 194 17.69 10.37 20.80
N LEU A 195 18.00 9.20 20.19
CA LEU A 195 18.82 8.16 20.82
C LEU A 195 20.31 8.54 20.98
N GLY A 196 20.72 9.74 20.55
CA GLY A 196 22.11 10.22 20.65
C GLY A 196 22.94 10.00 19.39
N PHE A 197 22.35 9.52 18.30
CA PHE A 197 23.03 9.43 17.01
C PHE A 197 23.03 10.79 16.29
N SER A 198 24.14 11.10 15.59
CA SER A 198 24.20 12.25 14.67
C SER A 198 23.12 12.15 13.58
N THR A 199 22.61 13.29 13.08
CA THR A 199 21.60 13.35 11.99
C THR A 199 21.96 12.44 10.80
N GLU A 200 23.22 12.45 10.41
CA GLU A 200 23.81 11.61 9.35
C GLU A 200 23.64 10.10 9.63
N LYS A 201 24.15 9.64 10.78
CA LYS A 201 24.00 8.24 11.22
C LYS A 201 22.53 7.85 11.43
N ALA A 202 21.69 8.76 11.88
CA ALA A 202 20.27 8.50 12.11
C ALA A 202 19.54 8.11 10.82
N GLN A 203 19.86 8.78 9.70
CA GLN A 203 19.32 8.42 8.38
C GLN A 203 19.77 7.01 7.94
N LEU A 204 21.04 6.66 8.14
CA LEU A 204 21.54 5.31 7.83
C LEU A 204 20.89 4.22 8.69
N LEU A 205 20.65 4.52 9.96
CA LEU A 205 20.03 3.59 10.92
C LEU A 205 18.54 3.36 10.66
N THR A 206 17.92 4.08 9.72
CA THR A 206 16.56 3.77 9.22
C THR A 206 16.52 2.56 8.28
N ILE A 207 17.66 2.22 7.67
CA ILE A 207 17.76 1.12 6.67
C ILE A 207 17.38 -0.24 7.29
N PRO A 208 17.93 -0.65 8.46
CA PRO A 208 17.57 -1.95 9.04
C PRO A 208 16.08 -2.10 9.37
N PRO A 209 15.39 -1.12 10.01
CA PRO A 209 13.94 -1.17 10.18
C PRO A 209 13.18 -1.44 8.88
N TYR A 210 13.49 -0.72 7.80
CA TYR A 210 12.85 -0.92 6.50
C TYR A 210 13.11 -2.31 5.91
N PHE A 211 14.35 -2.78 5.99
CA PHE A 211 14.74 -4.09 5.49
C PHE A 211 14.02 -5.23 6.25
N CYS A 212 13.98 -5.16 7.58
CA CYS A 212 13.24 -6.10 8.42
C CYS A 212 11.73 -6.07 8.12
N GLY A 213 11.16 -4.88 7.90
CA GLY A 213 9.77 -4.72 7.47
C GLY A 213 9.48 -5.41 6.13
N GLY A 214 10.37 -5.25 5.15
CA GLY A 214 10.28 -5.95 3.86
C GLY A 214 10.30 -7.47 3.97
N ILE A 215 11.24 -8.01 4.76
CA ILE A 215 11.32 -9.45 5.03
C ILE A 215 10.05 -9.94 5.72
N SER A 216 9.55 -9.19 6.71
CA SER A 216 8.31 -9.52 7.42
C SER A 216 7.11 -9.60 6.47
N ALA A 217 6.95 -8.63 5.57
CA ALA A 217 5.88 -8.63 4.58
C ALA A 217 5.97 -9.84 3.64
N TRP A 218 7.17 -10.17 3.17
CA TRP A 218 7.39 -11.33 2.30
C TRP A 218 7.07 -12.66 3.02
N LEU A 219 7.59 -12.85 4.25
CA LEU A 219 7.33 -14.05 5.05
C LEU A 219 5.83 -14.20 5.36
N THR A 220 5.21 -13.13 5.86
CA THR A 220 3.79 -13.11 6.22
C THR A 220 2.91 -13.43 5.02
N GLY A 221 3.20 -12.85 3.85
CA GLY A 221 2.50 -13.17 2.60
C GLY A 221 2.66 -14.64 2.22
N ARG A 222 3.89 -15.17 2.25
CA ARG A 222 4.19 -16.57 1.90
C ARG A 222 3.46 -17.57 2.80
N PHE A 223 3.38 -17.30 4.10
CA PHE A 223 2.67 -18.14 5.05
C PHE A 223 1.15 -17.96 4.95
N SER A 224 0.65 -16.73 4.80
CA SER A 224 -0.78 -16.46 4.65
C SER A 224 -1.37 -17.18 3.43
N ASP A 225 -0.65 -17.21 2.31
CA ASP A 225 -1.08 -17.95 1.12
C ASP A 225 -1.02 -19.47 1.31
N ARG A 226 -0.13 -19.98 2.17
CA ARG A 226 -0.02 -21.43 2.46
C ARG A 226 -1.13 -21.93 3.38
N PHE A 227 -1.53 -21.13 4.36
CA PHE A 227 -2.53 -21.51 5.35
C PHE A 227 -3.97 -21.13 4.96
N SER A 228 -4.16 -20.34 3.89
CA SER A 228 -5.45 -19.84 3.38
C SER A 228 -6.27 -18.98 4.36
N TRP A 229 -5.97 -19.02 5.66
CA TRP A 229 -6.53 -18.19 6.71
C TRP A 229 -5.79 -16.85 6.77
N ARG A 230 -6.51 -15.74 6.64
CA ARG A 230 -5.95 -14.39 6.53
C ARG A 230 -5.87 -13.66 7.87
N MET A 231 -6.90 -13.78 8.72
CA MET A 231 -6.98 -13.04 10.00
C MET A 231 -5.73 -13.13 10.91
N PRO A 232 -5.12 -14.31 11.18
CA PRO A 232 -3.95 -14.40 12.06
C PRO A 232 -2.73 -13.66 11.54
N PHE A 233 -2.57 -13.59 10.22
CA PHE A 233 -1.46 -12.91 9.55
C PHE A 233 -1.66 -11.39 9.44
N ILE A 234 -2.82 -10.87 9.87
CA ILE A 234 -3.08 -9.44 10.01
C ILE A 234 -3.00 -9.06 11.50
N ILE A 235 -3.63 -9.84 12.37
CA ILE A 235 -3.62 -9.58 13.82
C ILE A 235 -2.24 -9.78 14.44
N GLY A 236 -1.45 -10.77 13.98
CA GLY A 236 -0.08 -10.97 14.45
C GLY A 236 0.80 -9.72 14.26
N PRO A 237 0.98 -9.22 13.03
CA PRO A 237 1.75 -8.00 12.80
C PRO A 237 1.16 -6.76 13.50
N MET A 238 -0.17 -6.62 13.58
CA MET A 238 -0.82 -5.53 14.34
C MET A 238 -0.49 -5.56 15.83
N THR A 239 -0.48 -6.75 16.45
CA THR A 239 -0.13 -6.90 17.87
C THR A 239 1.34 -6.61 18.12
N ILE A 240 2.25 -7.03 17.23
CA ILE A 240 3.67 -6.66 17.27
C ILE A 240 3.82 -5.13 17.20
N LEU A 241 3.09 -4.47 16.30
CA LEU A 241 3.10 -3.01 16.17
C LEU A 241 2.58 -2.31 17.44
N ALA A 242 1.49 -2.81 18.03
CA ALA A 242 0.95 -2.28 19.29
C ALA A 242 1.97 -2.40 20.44
N VAL A 243 2.63 -3.55 20.56
CA VAL A 243 3.70 -3.76 21.56
C VAL A 243 4.86 -2.82 21.31
N ALA A 244 5.32 -2.68 20.07
CA ALA A 244 6.42 -1.78 19.71
C ALA A 244 6.11 -0.31 20.08
N LEU A 245 4.90 0.17 19.78
CA LEU A 245 4.45 1.51 20.16
C LEU A 245 4.32 1.67 21.68
N GLY A 246 3.86 0.64 22.39
CA GLY A 246 3.81 0.64 23.85
C GLY A 246 5.19 0.77 24.49
N ILE A 247 6.19 0.05 23.97
CA ILE A 247 7.58 0.12 24.43
C ILE A 247 8.16 1.52 24.13
N LEU A 248 7.95 2.04 22.92
CA LEU A 248 8.40 3.40 22.55
C LEU A 248 7.78 4.47 23.45
N PHE A 249 6.48 4.38 23.72
CA PHE A 249 5.79 5.31 24.60
C PHE A 249 6.32 5.24 26.04
N HIS A 250 6.49 4.04 26.58
CA HIS A 250 6.96 3.85 27.96
C HIS A 250 8.38 4.40 28.17
N PHE A 251 9.31 4.10 27.27
CA PHE A 251 10.71 4.50 27.39
C PHE A 251 11.01 5.90 26.84
N SER A 252 10.03 6.58 26.24
CA SER A 252 10.20 7.95 25.72
C SER A 252 10.65 8.98 26.77
N SER A 253 10.43 8.72 28.06
CA SER A 253 10.87 9.59 29.16
C SER A 253 12.33 9.41 29.56
N ASP A 254 12.93 8.25 29.28
CA ASP A 254 14.30 7.91 29.67
C ASP A 254 15.04 7.27 28.49
N VAL A 255 15.19 8.07 27.44
CA VAL A 255 15.77 7.66 26.17
C VAL A 255 17.24 7.24 26.34
N ALA A 256 18.00 7.97 27.18
CA ALA A 256 19.44 7.79 27.33
C ALA A 256 19.81 6.40 27.90
N ASN A 257 19.01 5.88 28.83
CA ASN A 257 19.26 4.57 29.44
C ASN A 257 18.69 3.40 28.64
N ASN A 258 17.82 3.66 27.66
CA ASN A 258 17.04 2.62 26.96
C ASN A 258 17.25 2.61 25.43
N VAL A 259 18.39 3.13 24.95
CA VAL A 259 18.71 3.21 23.52
C VAL A 259 18.51 1.89 22.76
N PRO A 260 19.00 0.72 23.24
CA PRO A 260 18.79 -0.54 22.53
C PRO A 260 17.32 -0.95 22.43
N ALA A 261 16.56 -0.79 23.52
CA ALA A 261 15.15 -1.16 23.57
C ALA A 261 14.30 -0.30 22.62
N MET A 262 14.58 1.01 22.56
CA MET A 262 13.89 1.92 21.64
C MET A 262 14.24 1.61 20.17
N TYR A 263 15.50 1.35 19.86
CA TYR A 263 15.89 1.00 18.49
C TYR A 263 15.28 -0.32 18.02
N VAL A 264 15.30 -1.36 18.88
CA VAL A 264 14.62 -2.63 18.60
C VAL A 264 13.11 -2.42 18.41
N SER A 265 12.50 -1.52 19.18
CA SER A 265 11.07 -1.21 19.02
C SER A 265 10.75 -0.53 17.69
N VAL A 266 11.65 0.33 17.17
CA VAL A 266 11.50 0.88 15.82
C VAL A 266 11.54 -0.23 14.76
N ILE A 267 12.42 -1.21 14.91
CA ILE A 267 12.47 -2.37 14.00
C ILE A 267 11.18 -3.19 14.11
N LEU A 268 10.72 -3.50 15.33
CA LEU A 268 9.48 -4.24 15.56
C LEU A 268 8.26 -3.52 14.98
N ALA A 269 8.21 -2.19 15.08
CA ALA A 269 7.15 -1.40 14.48
C ALA A 269 7.10 -1.60 12.95
N GLN A 270 8.25 -1.54 12.26
CA GLN A 270 8.29 -1.77 10.81
C GLN A 270 7.95 -3.22 10.43
N ILE A 271 8.36 -4.20 11.24
CA ILE A 271 7.96 -5.61 11.07
C ILE A 271 6.44 -5.76 11.15
N GLY A 272 5.79 -4.99 12.02
CA GLY A 272 4.34 -5.00 12.20
C GLY A 272 3.57 -4.23 11.12
N ILE A 273 4.11 -3.13 10.60
CA ILE A 273 3.44 -2.24 9.61
C ILE A 273 3.39 -2.89 8.23
N TYR A 274 4.55 -3.24 7.66
CA TYR A 274 4.67 -3.59 6.24
C TYR A 274 3.79 -4.76 5.74
N PRO A 275 3.50 -5.82 6.54
CA PRO A 275 2.60 -6.88 6.12
C PRO A 275 1.12 -6.49 6.01
N LEU A 276 0.70 -5.41 6.68
CA LEU A 276 -0.72 -5.11 6.89
C LEU A 276 -1.45 -4.76 5.60
N LEU A 277 -0.98 -3.75 4.86
CA LEU A 277 -1.70 -3.27 3.68
C LEU A 277 -1.88 -4.36 2.59
N PRO A 278 -0.85 -5.16 2.22
CA PRO A 278 -1.03 -6.29 1.31
C PRO A 278 -2.00 -7.35 1.87
N GLY A 279 -1.89 -7.69 3.16
CA GLY A 279 -2.75 -8.68 3.81
C GLY A 279 -4.22 -8.26 3.82
N ILE A 280 -4.50 -7.02 4.20
CA ILE A 280 -5.86 -6.44 4.22
C ILE A 280 -6.43 -6.40 2.80
N THR A 281 -5.64 -5.95 1.83
CA THR A 281 -6.08 -5.89 0.42
C THR A 281 -6.44 -7.28 -0.10
N ALA A 282 -5.63 -8.29 0.20
CA ALA A 282 -5.91 -9.67 -0.18
C ALA A 282 -7.16 -10.22 0.53
N TRP A 283 -7.32 -9.97 1.82
CA TRP A 283 -8.47 -10.46 2.60
C TRP A 283 -9.79 -9.87 2.11
N ILE A 284 -9.85 -8.56 1.90
CA ILE A 284 -11.04 -7.91 1.36
C ILE A 284 -11.27 -8.33 -0.10
N GLY A 285 -10.21 -8.37 -0.92
CA GLY A 285 -10.29 -8.77 -2.31
C GLY A 285 -10.86 -10.18 -2.52
N ASN A 286 -10.45 -11.14 -1.69
CA ASN A 286 -10.93 -12.53 -1.75
C ASN A 286 -12.40 -12.66 -1.38
N ASN A 287 -12.92 -11.73 -0.56
CA ASN A 287 -14.31 -11.71 -0.11
C ASN A 287 -15.24 -10.88 -1.00
N LEU A 288 -14.75 -10.37 -2.14
CA LEU A 288 -15.54 -9.70 -3.17
C LEU A 288 -15.63 -10.60 -4.41
N ALA A 289 -16.76 -11.30 -4.56
CA ALA A 289 -16.93 -12.33 -5.59
C ALA A 289 -16.87 -11.78 -7.03
N LEU A 290 -17.66 -10.75 -7.34
CA LEU A 290 -17.77 -10.21 -8.69
C LEU A 290 -16.50 -9.42 -9.08
N SER A 291 -15.99 -9.66 -10.29
CA SER A 291 -14.74 -9.07 -10.79
C SER A 291 -14.74 -7.55 -10.78
N TRP A 292 -15.83 -6.94 -11.27
CA TRP A 292 -15.99 -5.47 -11.28
C TRP A 292 -16.08 -4.90 -9.86
N LYS A 293 -16.84 -5.57 -8.96
CA LYS A 293 -17.02 -5.16 -7.56
C LYS A 293 -15.70 -5.23 -6.80
N ARG A 294 -14.91 -6.29 -7.02
CA ARG A 294 -13.57 -6.47 -6.45
C ARG A 294 -12.63 -5.35 -6.87
N SER A 295 -12.62 -5.00 -8.16
CA SER A 295 -11.75 -3.96 -8.70
C SER A 295 -12.07 -2.59 -8.11
N ILE A 296 -13.36 -2.20 -8.11
CA ILE A 296 -13.82 -0.93 -7.51
C ILE A 296 -13.58 -0.94 -6.00
N GLY A 297 -13.89 -2.04 -5.33
CA GLY A 297 -13.75 -2.18 -3.88
C GLY A 297 -12.31 -2.06 -3.39
N ILE A 298 -11.36 -2.70 -4.07
CA ILE A 298 -9.92 -2.58 -3.76
C ILE A 298 -9.43 -1.16 -4.05
N ALA A 299 -9.84 -0.54 -5.16
CA ALA A 299 -9.47 0.84 -5.46
C ALA A 299 -9.97 1.81 -4.38
N TRP A 300 -11.23 1.63 -3.93
CA TRP A 300 -11.80 2.43 -2.85
C TRP A 300 -11.12 2.18 -1.51
N LEU A 301 -10.85 0.91 -1.17
CA LEU A 301 -10.09 0.53 0.02
C LEU A 301 -8.74 1.25 0.09
N LEU A 302 -7.97 1.25 -1.00
CA LEU A 302 -6.66 1.92 -1.05
C LEU A 302 -6.80 3.45 -0.98
N ALA A 303 -7.77 4.03 -1.70
CA ALA A 303 -7.99 5.48 -1.72
C ALA A 303 -8.46 6.02 -0.36
N ALA A 304 -9.51 5.42 0.22
CA ALA A 304 -10.03 5.80 1.52
C ALA A 304 -9.10 5.37 2.66
N GLY A 305 -8.37 4.27 2.51
CA GLY A 305 -7.33 3.84 3.44
C GLY A 305 -6.21 4.88 3.57
N ASN A 306 -5.75 5.45 2.46
CA ASN A 306 -4.72 6.50 2.46
C ASN A 306 -5.16 7.82 3.13
N LEU A 307 -6.47 8.06 3.34
CA LEU A 307 -6.93 9.19 4.14
C LEU A 307 -6.41 9.11 5.59
N GLY A 308 -6.13 7.91 6.10
CA GLY A 308 -5.49 7.72 7.40
C GLY A 308 -4.11 8.39 7.48
N SER A 309 -3.37 8.50 6.37
CA SER A 309 -2.08 9.20 6.36
C SER A 309 -2.22 10.68 6.75
N LEU A 310 -3.35 11.34 6.48
CA LEU A 310 -3.60 12.72 6.94
C LEU A 310 -3.57 12.84 8.47
N ILE A 311 -4.03 11.81 9.18
CA ILE A 311 -3.96 11.74 10.64
C ILE A 311 -2.50 11.48 11.04
N GLY A 312 -1.87 10.46 10.45
CA GLY A 312 -0.51 10.04 10.80
C GLY A 312 0.55 11.15 10.66
N THR A 313 0.43 12.02 9.66
CA THR A 313 1.37 13.13 9.45
C THR A 313 1.21 14.28 10.45
N ASN A 314 0.08 14.37 11.17
CA ASN A 314 -0.26 15.51 12.02
C ASN A 314 -0.38 15.18 13.51
N VAL A 315 -0.22 13.92 13.92
CA VAL A 315 -0.39 13.49 15.31
C VAL A 315 0.87 13.66 16.18
N PHE A 316 2.06 13.75 15.59
CA PHE A 316 3.30 14.02 16.31
C PHE A 316 3.56 15.53 16.37
N LEU A 317 3.19 16.14 17.51
CA LEU A 317 3.31 17.59 17.71
C LEU A 317 4.65 17.93 18.38
N ASP A 318 5.41 18.86 17.80
CA ASP A 318 6.73 19.27 18.32
C ASP A 318 6.67 19.75 19.79
N LYS A 319 5.58 20.41 20.18
CA LYS A 319 5.35 20.90 21.55
C LYS A 319 5.25 19.80 22.61
N GLU A 320 5.02 18.56 22.18
CA GLU A 320 4.83 17.40 23.07
C GLU A 320 6.10 16.54 23.17
N GLY A 321 7.19 16.94 22.51
CA GLY A 321 8.47 16.26 22.63
C GLY A 321 9.02 16.30 24.06
N PRO A 322 9.70 15.23 24.53
CA PRO A 322 10.04 13.98 23.83
C PRO A 322 8.98 12.87 23.96
N LYS A 323 7.91 13.06 24.72
CA LYS A 323 6.95 11.99 25.06
C LYS A 323 5.90 11.73 23.98
N TYR A 324 5.54 12.74 23.19
CA TYR A 324 4.55 12.68 22.11
C TYR A 324 3.29 11.84 22.44
N PRO A 325 2.61 12.06 23.58
CA PRO A 325 1.46 11.27 24.00
C PRO A 325 0.33 11.27 22.97
N THR A 326 0.10 12.37 22.24
CA THR A 326 -0.90 12.40 21.19
C THR A 326 -0.51 11.49 20.02
N GLY A 327 0.75 11.54 19.59
CA GLY A 327 1.28 10.70 18.50
C GLY A 327 1.15 9.21 18.78
N TYR A 328 1.68 8.78 19.92
CA TYR A 328 1.62 7.37 20.34
C TYR A 328 0.20 6.93 20.70
N GLY A 329 -0.56 7.77 21.42
CA GLY A 329 -1.92 7.49 21.84
C GLY A 329 -2.91 7.34 20.68
N THR A 330 -2.88 8.26 19.71
CA THR A 330 -3.72 8.17 18.51
C THR A 330 -3.35 6.95 17.67
N SER A 331 -2.05 6.66 17.50
CA SER A 331 -1.59 5.49 16.75
C SER A 331 -2.07 4.18 17.41
N LEU A 332 -1.91 4.05 18.74
CA LEU A 332 -2.41 2.90 19.49
C LEU A 332 -3.94 2.77 19.43
N GLY A 333 -4.67 3.89 19.55
CA GLY A 333 -6.13 3.89 19.46
C GLY A 333 -6.64 3.38 18.12
N ILE A 334 -6.00 3.80 17.02
CA ILE A 334 -6.38 3.34 15.67
C ILE A 334 -5.97 1.88 15.45
N ILE A 335 -4.85 1.42 16.01
CA ILE A 335 -4.50 -0.02 15.97
C ILE A 335 -5.52 -0.86 16.74
N CYS A 336 -5.96 -0.41 17.92
CA CYS A 336 -7.03 -1.09 18.66
C CYS A 336 -8.33 -1.13 17.86
N LEU A 337 -8.70 -0.02 17.19
CA LEU A 337 -9.84 0.01 16.27
C LEU A 337 -9.68 -0.98 15.12
N GLY A 338 -8.47 -1.09 14.55
CA GLY A 338 -8.12 -2.07 13.54
C GLY A 338 -8.26 -3.51 14.04
N LEU A 339 -7.73 -3.83 15.23
CA LEU A 339 -7.87 -5.15 15.86
C LEU A 339 -9.33 -5.53 16.08
N ILE A 340 -10.15 -4.60 16.59
CA ILE A 340 -11.60 -4.81 16.76
C ILE A 340 -12.25 -5.05 15.39
N SER A 341 -11.88 -4.28 14.38
CA SER A 341 -12.41 -4.42 13.02
C SER A 341 -12.04 -5.75 12.39
N ALA A 342 -10.82 -6.26 12.62
CA ALA A 342 -10.38 -7.57 12.13
C ALA A 342 -11.18 -8.70 12.78
N VAL A 343 -11.33 -8.68 14.11
CA VAL A 343 -12.11 -9.69 14.84
C VAL A 343 -13.58 -9.64 14.42
N LEU A 344 -14.14 -8.44 14.26
CA LEU A 344 -15.52 -8.27 13.82
C LEU A 344 -15.73 -8.78 12.39
N LEU A 345 -14.81 -8.47 11.46
CA LEU A 345 -14.85 -8.96 10.09
C LEU A 345 -14.82 -10.50 10.07
N GLU A 346 -13.86 -11.10 10.77
CA GLU A 346 -13.73 -12.56 10.90
C GLU A 346 -15.01 -13.20 11.44
N PHE A 347 -15.55 -12.66 12.54
CA PHE A 347 -16.76 -13.17 13.17
C PHE A 347 -17.97 -13.11 12.22
N LEU A 348 -18.14 -12.00 11.48
CA LEU A 348 -19.23 -11.83 10.53
C LEU A 348 -19.10 -12.78 9.34
N LEU A 349 -17.89 -12.95 8.79
CA LEU A 349 -17.62 -13.87 7.68
C LEU A 349 -17.83 -15.33 8.12
N TRP A 350 -17.35 -15.70 9.30
CA TRP A 350 -17.57 -17.01 9.90
C TRP A 350 -19.06 -17.29 10.09
N ARG A 351 -19.83 -16.33 10.63
CA ARG A 351 -21.28 -16.47 10.83
C ARG A 351 -22.01 -16.65 9.49
N LEU A 352 -21.59 -15.93 8.44
CA LEU A 352 -22.16 -16.07 7.10
C LEU A 352 -21.83 -17.44 6.49
N ASN A 353 -20.59 -17.92 6.63
CA ASN A 353 -20.19 -19.26 6.20
C ASN A 353 -20.98 -20.35 6.91
N ASN A 354 -21.15 -20.23 8.24
CA ASN A 354 -21.90 -21.20 9.04
C ASN A 354 -23.42 -21.18 8.74
N LYS A 355 -23.95 -20.05 8.26
CA LYS A 355 -25.33 -19.98 7.76
C LYS A 355 -25.48 -20.71 6.42
N LYS A 356 -24.49 -20.54 5.53
CA LYS A 356 -24.49 -21.14 4.19
C LYS A 356 -24.18 -22.64 4.20
N SER A 357 -23.32 -23.12 5.09
CA SER A 357 -22.98 -24.55 5.23
C SER A 357 -24.17 -25.43 5.62
N LYS A 358 -25.23 -24.84 6.19
CA LYS A 358 -26.48 -25.55 6.53
C LYS A 358 -27.37 -25.84 5.33
N LEU A 359 -27.09 -25.26 4.17
CA LEU A 359 -27.83 -25.51 2.93
C LEU A 359 -27.14 -26.65 2.17
N SER A 360 -27.91 -27.68 1.78
CA SER A 360 -27.39 -28.76 0.94
C SER A 360 -27.06 -28.24 -0.46
N GLN A 361 -25.87 -28.57 -0.99
CA GLN A 361 -25.49 -28.17 -2.34
C GLN A 361 -26.46 -28.68 -3.41
N HIS A 362 -27.06 -29.86 -3.18
CA HIS A 362 -28.05 -30.44 -4.07
C HIS A 362 -29.30 -29.56 -4.15
N GLU A 363 -29.83 -29.16 -2.99
CA GLU A 363 -31.04 -28.33 -2.89
C GLU A 363 -30.83 -26.94 -3.49
N VAL A 364 -29.63 -26.37 -3.38
CA VAL A 364 -29.31 -25.08 -3.97
C VAL A 364 -29.21 -25.17 -5.50
N ARG A 365 -28.61 -26.24 -6.04
CA ARG A 365 -28.48 -26.46 -7.49
C ARG A 365 -29.79 -26.87 -8.16
N GLU A 366 -30.75 -27.39 -7.40
CA GLU A 366 -32.12 -27.62 -7.88
C GLU A 366 -32.94 -26.32 -7.98
N ARG A 367 -32.68 -25.34 -7.09
CA ARG A 367 -33.43 -24.07 -7.06
C ARG A 367 -32.87 -22.98 -7.97
N TYR A 368 -31.57 -23.02 -8.29
CA TYR A 368 -30.91 -21.95 -9.04
C TYR A 368 -30.04 -22.52 -10.16
N SER A 369 -30.10 -21.90 -11.34
CA SER A 369 -29.17 -22.22 -12.42
C SER A 369 -27.76 -21.71 -12.10
N GLN A 370 -26.74 -22.26 -12.78
CA GLN A 370 -25.35 -21.82 -12.60
C GLN A 370 -25.18 -20.33 -12.93
N GLU A 371 -25.81 -19.83 -13.99
CA GLU A 371 -25.79 -18.40 -14.35
C GLU A 371 -26.43 -17.50 -13.28
N GLN A 372 -27.52 -17.96 -12.64
CA GLN A 372 -28.15 -17.23 -11.54
C GLN A 372 -27.24 -17.19 -10.31
N LEU A 373 -26.55 -18.30 -9.99
CA LEU A 373 -25.61 -18.37 -8.87
C LEU A 373 -24.39 -17.47 -9.11
N ASP A 374 -23.88 -17.43 -10.34
CA ASP A 374 -22.75 -16.57 -10.72
C ASP A 374 -23.15 -15.08 -10.69
N GLY A 375 -24.35 -14.75 -11.16
CA GLY A 375 -24.91 -13.39 -11.09
C GLY A 375 -25.17 -12.90 -9.66
N MET A 376 -25.45 -13.79 -8.71
CA MET A 376 -25.60 -13.44 -7.29
C MET A 376 -24.26 -13.13 -6.59
N GLY A 377 -23.13 -13.57 -7.15
CA GLY A 377 -21.80 -13.39 -6.59
C GLY A 377 -21.72 -13.84 -5.12
N GLU A 378 -21.36 -12.92 -4.22
CA GLU A 378 -21.19 -13.20 -2.79
C GLU A 378 -22.50 -13.55 -2.04
N LYS A 379 -23.65 -13.18 -2.63
CA LYS A 379 -24.98 -13.54 -2.11
C LYS A 379 -25.34 -14.99 -2.43
N SER A 380 -24.60 -15.64 -3.34
CA SER A 380 -24.81 -17.04 -3.68
C SER A 380 -24.72 -17.92 -2.43
N PRO A 381 -25.68 -18.84 -2.22
CA PRO A 381 -25.63 -19.79 -1.10
C PRO A 381 -24.41 -20.71 -1.14
N LEU A 382 -23.81 -20.92 -2.32
CA LEU A 382 -22.61 -21.74 -2.50
C LEU A 382 -21.30 -20.98 -2.27
N TYR A 383 -21.33 -19.64 -2.20
CA TYR A 383 -20.14 -18.84 -2.03
C TYR A 383 -19.61 -18.90 -0.59
N GLN A 384 -18.38 -19.40 -0.43
CA GLN A 384 -17.68 -19.43 0.85
C GLN A 384 -16.74 -18.22 0.97
N TYR A 385 -16.91 -17.47 2.06
CA TYR A 385 -16.04 -16.36 2.41
C TYR A 385 -14.69 -16.89 2.92
N THR A 386 -13.63 -16.15 2.60
CA THR A 386 -12.28 -16.42 3.11
C THR A 386 -12.12 -15.76 4.48
N LEU A 387 -11.82 -16.58 5.49
CA LEU A 387 -11.47 -16.13 6.85
C LEU A 387 -10.04 -15.57 6.89
#